data_AF-G8R7W8-F1
#
_entry.id   AF-G8R7W8-F1
#
_cell.length_a   1.000
_cell.length_b   1.000
_cell.length_c   1.000
_cell.angle_alpha   90.00
_cell.angle_beta   90.00
_cell.angle_gamma   90.00
#
_symmetry.space_group_name_H-M   'P 1'
#
loop_
_entity.id
_entity.type
_entity.pdbx_description
1 polymer ?
#
loop_
_entity_poly.entity_id
_entity_poly.type
_entity_poly.pdbx_seq_one_letter_code
_entity_poly.pdbx_strand_id
1 'polypeptide(L)'
;MKSLTLNPQKVGLLPMIVIGLTVLLPVLNHTLDFVEVWTVFPTEVSTLITYQITTLALAIGLILLLCKTQPLVFTTYFKKGKINAEVTPVPALGIKPKNGQNWKHIGWNFTIVISLVTATVAFFSTPEIDFDKLIRFLPITLALALINSFVEETVTRLGIIVSLKDKIPDKYIAIISGSLFGIVHYWGTPGGFGGVLLAGFLGWLLAKSILETKGIFWAWLIHFCQDIIIISALLSST
;
A
#
# COMPACT_ATOMS: atom_id res chain seq x y z
N MET A 1 -14.03 1.95 -31.97
CA MET A 1 -14.00 1.80 -30.50
C MET A 1 -15.15 0.90 -30.09
N LYS A 2 -14.90 -0.34 -29.63
CA LYS A 2 -15.95 -1.14 -28.99
C LYS A 2 -16.17 -0.58 -27.59
N SER A 3 -17.39 -0.14 -27.27
CA SER A 3 -17.74 0.27 -25.92
C SER A 3 -17.54 -0.92 -24.98
N LEU A 4 -16.68 -0.76 -23.97
CA LEU A 4 -16.61 -1.67 -22.83
C LEU A 4 -17.90 -1.50 -22.01
N THR A 5 -18.95 -2.22 -22.38
CA THR A 5 -20.10 -2.40 -21.51
C THR A 5 -19.67 -3.35 -20.40
N LEU A 6 -19.27 -2.77 -19.26
CA LEU A 6 -19.13 -3.50 -18.00
C LEU A 6 -20.45 -4.22 -17.73
N ASN A 7 -20.47 -5.55 -17.78
CA ASN A 7 -21.63 -6.31 -17.37
C ASN A 7 -21.67 -6.30 -15.83
N PRO A 8 -22.59 -5.55 -15.19
CA PRO A 8 -22.60 -5.38 -13.73
C PRO A 8 -22.88 -6.71 -13.02
N GLN A 9 -23.55 -7.66 -13.68
CA GLN A 9 -23.89 -8.97 -13.13
C GLN A 9 -22.69 -9.91 -12.97
N LYS A 10 -21.51 -9.57 -13.53
CA LYS A 10 -20.28 -10.39 -13.43
C LYS A 10 -19.30 -9.93 -12.33
N VAL A 11 -19.55 -8.80 -11.69
CA VAL A 11 -18.73 -8.33 -10.56
C VAL A 11 -19.29 -8.96 -9.30
N GLY A 12 -18.72 -10.10 -8.89
CA GLY A 12 -19.15 -10.83 -7.68
C GLY A 12 -18.96 -10.04 -6.37
N LEU A 13 -19.33 -10.63 -5.23
CA LEU A 13 -19.26 -10.00 -3.90
C LEU A 13 -17.84 -9.59 -3.45
N LEU A 14 -16.79 -10.24 -3.99
CA LEU A 14 -15.42 -10.13 -3.48
C LEU A 14 -14.80 -8.73 -3.60
N PRO A 15 -14.86 -8.00 -4.74
CA PRO A 15 -14.40 -6.61 -4.81
C PRO A 15 -15.13 -5.68 -3.83
N MET A 16 -16.41 -5.91 -3.55
CA MET A 16 -17.15 -5.09 -2.58
C MET A 16 -16.65 -5.27 -1.16
N ILE A 17 -16.31 -6.50 -0.77
CA ILE A 17 -15.65 -6.78 0.51
C ILE A 17 -14.30 -6.06 0.58
N VAL A 18 -13.49 -6.12 -0.48
CA VAL A 18 -12.18 -5.47 -0.51
C VAL A 18 -12.29 -3.95 -0.42
N ILE A 19 -13.26 -3.35 -1.13
CA ILE A 19 -13.55 -1.91 -1.03
C ILE A 19 -14.00 -1.56 0.39
N GLY A 20 -14.90 -2.35 0.98
CA GLY A 20 -15.34 -2.17 2.36
C GLY A 20 -14.18 -2.21 3.36
N LEU A 21 -13.27 -3.19 3.22
CA LEU A 21 -12.06 -3.27 4.05
C LEU A 21 -11.14 -2.06 3.83
N THR A 22 -10.99 -1.60 2.59
CA THR A 22 -10.16 -0.42 2.26
C THR A 22 -10.69 0.84 2.99
N VAL A 23 -12.01 1.04 3.00
CA VAL A 23 -12.66 2.14 3.73
C VAL A 23 -12.62 1.94 5.24
N LEU A 24 -12.65 0.69 5.70
CA LEU A 24 -12.60 0.36 7.12
C LEU A 24 -11.25 0.70 7.75
N LEU A 25 -10.13 0.63 7.03
CA LEU A 25 -8.80 0.94 7.57
C LEU A 25 -8.72 2.33 8.22
N PRO A 26 -9.01 3.45 7.53
CA PRO A 26 -8.97 4.78 8.16
C PRO A 26 -10.02 4.96 9.26
N VAL A 27 -11.17 4.28 9.17
CA VAL A 27 -12.19 4.29 10.23
C VAL A 27 -11.63 3.63 11.50
N LEU A 28 -10.97 2.48 11.36
CA LEU A 28 -10.35 1.78 12.48
C LEU A 28 -9.26 2.62 13.12
N ASN A 29 -8.41 3.28 12.32
CA ASN A 29 -7.40 4.19 12.82
C ASN A 29 -8.04 5.22 13.77
N HIS A 30 -9.09 5.92 13.31
CA HIS A 30 -9.77 6.92 14.12
C HIS A 30 -10.49 6.35 15.36
N THR A 31 -11.11 5.17 15.25
CA THR A 31 -11.84 4.57 16.38
C THR A 31 -10.93 3.99 17.45
N LEU A 32 -9.72 3.56 17.08
CA LEU A 32 -8.77 2.92 18.00
C LEU A 32 -7.80 3.90 18.65
N ASP A 33 -7.81 5.18 18.23
CA ASP A 33 -7.00 6.27 18.82
C ASP A 33 -7.19 6.41 20.35
N PHE A 34 -8.29 5.89 20.91
CA PHE A 34 -8.62 5.99 22.34
C PHE A 34 -8.45 4.68 23.12
N VAL A 35 -7.96 3.61 22.47
CA VAL A 35 -7.87 2.28 23.09
C VAL A 35 -6.46 2.02 23.58
N GLU A 36 -6.25 2.18 24.90
CA GLU A 36 -4.99 1.87 25.55
C GLU A 36 -4.96 0.42 26.07
N VAL A 37 -4.33 -0.49 25.31
CA VAL A 37 -4.16 -1.88 25.73
C VAL A 37 -2.78 -2.11 26.38
N TRP A 38 -1.75 -1.39 25.90
CA TRP A 38 -0.36 -1.64 26.25
C TRP A 38 0.21 -0.57 27.17
N THR A 39 0.08 -0.77 28.49
CA THR A 39 0.51 0.21 29.51
C THR A 39 2.04 0.37 29.65
N VAL A 40 2.82 -0.47 28.98
CA VAL A 40 4.30 -0.42 28.98
C VAL A 40 4.84 0.63 27.99
N PHE A 41 4.02 1.05 27.02
CA PHE A 41 4.40 2.00 25.98
C PHE A 41 3.70 3.36 26.16
N PRO A 42 4.26 4.45 25.62
CA PRO A 42 3.53 5.70 25.46
C PRO A 42 2.21 5.48 24.71
N THR A 43 1.19 6.29 25.00
CA THR A 43 -0.16 6.17 24.44
C THR A 43 -0.16 6.12 22.91
N GLU A 44 0.68 6.94 22.26
CA GLU A 44 0.82 7.02 20.80
C GLU A 44 1.35 5.72 20.21
N VAL A 45 2.31 5.09 20.90
CA VAL A 45 2.87 3.80 20.47
C VAL A 45 1.88 2.67 20.74
N SER A 46 1.17 2.72 21.88
CA SER A 46 0.16 1.71 22.28
C SER A 46 -1.02 1.66 21.30
N THR A 47 -1.51 2.82 20.87
CA THR A 47 -2.59 2.96 19.87
C THR A 47 -2.14 2.44 18.50
N LEU A 48 -0.93 2.78 18.05
CA LEU A 48 -0.35 2.25 16.81
C LEU A 48 -0.24 0.72 16.84
N ILE A 49 0.28 0.13 17.92
CA ILE A 49 0.37 -1.34 18.05
C ILE A 49 -1.03 -1.96 17.95
N THR A 50 -2.01 -1.38 18.65
CA THR A 50 -3.39 -1.89 18.68
C THR A 50 -4.04 -1.83 17.29
N TYR A 51 -3.85 -0.73 16.56
CA TYR A 51 -4.27 -0.62 15.17
C TYR A 51 -3.61 -1.68 14.29
N GLN A 52 -2.27 -1.83 14.36
CA GLN A 52 -1.54 -2.77 13.51
C GLN A 52 -1.92 -4.24 13.76
N ILE A 53 -2.15 -4.64 15.01
CA ILE A 53 -2.61 -6.01 15.34
C ILE A 53 -4.01 -6.24 14.78
N THR A 54 -4.90 -5.26 14.94
CA THR A 54 -6.29 -5.35 14.49
C THR A 54 -6.37 -5.47 12.97
N THR A 55 -5.66 -4.61 12.25
CA THR A 55 -5.68 -4.61 10.78
C THR A 55 -4.92 -5.80 10.18
N LEU A 56 -3.88 -6.31 10.86
CA LEU A 56 -3.21 -7.56 10.48
C LEU A 56 -4.16 -8.75 10.57
N ALA A 57 -4.98 -8.83 11.63
CA ALA A 57 -6.00 -9.89 11.75
C ALA A 57 -7.01 -9.84 10.60
N LEU A 58 -7.45 -8.64 10.21
CA LEU A 58 -8.33 -8.44 9.04
C LEU A 58 -7.65 -8.82 7.72
N ALA A 59 -6.39 -8.46 7.53
CA ALA A 59 -5.62 -8.82 6.35
C ALA A 59 -5.42 -10.33 6.24
N ILE A 60 -5.15 -11.03 7.35
CA ILE A 60 -5.09 -12.50 7.40
C ILE A 60 -6.45 -13.10 7.03
N GLY A 61 -7.55 -12.58 7.58
CA GLY A 61 -8.91 -13.00 7.21
C GLY A 61 -9.19 -12.84 5.71
N LEU A 62 -8.77 -11.71 5.13
CA LEU A 62 -8.87 -11.48 3.68
C LEU A 62 -8.01 -12.47 2.89
N ILE A 63 -6.76 -12.74 3.31
CA ILE A 63 -5.89 -13.73 2.65
C ILE A 63 -6.56 -15.10 2.61
N LEU A 64 -7.13 -15.56 3.73
CA LEU A 64 -7.85 -16.83 3.79
C LEU A 64 -9.05 -16.85 2.84
N LEU A 65 -9.81 -15.75 2.78
CA LEU A 65 -10.93 -15.60 1.85
C LEU A 65 -10.47 -15.65 0.38
N LEU A 66 -9.41 -14.92 0.02
CA LEU A 66 -8.86 -14.88 -1.33
C LEU A 66 -8.30 -16.25 -1.75
N CYS A 67 -7.56 -16.91 -0.85
CA CYS A 67 -7.02 -18.24 -1.07
C CYS A 67 -8.14 -19.26 -1.33
N LYS A 68 -9.25 -19.19 -0.58
CA LYS A 68 -10.40 -20.09 -0.75
C LYS A 68 -11.21 -19.80 -2.02
N THR A 69 -11.42 -18.53 -2.36
CA THR A 69 -12.35 -18.12 -3.43
C THR A 69 -11.69 -17.96 -4.80
N GLN A 70 -10.40 -17.64 -4.84
CA GLN A 70 -9.62 -17.38 -6.06
C GLN A 70 -8.22 -18.00 -5.98
N PRO A 71 -8.06 -19.30 -5.67
CA PRO A 71 -6.76 -19.91 -5.34
C PRO A 71 -5.70 -19.75 -6.44
N LEU A 72 -6.09 -19.93 -7.70
CA LEU A 72 -5.17 -19.85 -8.85
C LEU A 72 -4.64 -18.42 -9.06
N VAL A 73 -5.53 -17.43 -9.00
CA VAL A 73 -5.14 -16.02 -9.12
C VAL A 73 -4.33 -15.60 -7.90
N PHE A 74 -4.79 -15.97 -6.69
CA PHE A 74 -4.11 -15.67 -5.44
C PHE A 74 -2.66 -16.18 -5.44
N THR A 75 -2.43 -17.46 -5.70
CA THR A 75 -1.08 -18.05 -5.75
C THR A 75 -0.21 -17.49 -6.88
N THR A 76 -0.83 -16.97 -7.94
CA THR A 76 -0.11 -16.28 -9.01
C THR A 76 0.50 -14.96 -8.55
N TYR A 77 -0.19 -14.21 -7.69
CA TYR A 77 0.20 -12.86 -7.30
C TYR A 77 0.77 -12.75 -5.87
N PHE A 78 0.37 -13.63 -4.96
CA PHE A 78 0.90 -13.69 -3.58
C PHE A 78 2.17 -14.53 -3.51
N LYS A 79 3.23 -14.01 -4.12
CA LYS A 79 4.59 -14.56 -4.10
C LYS A 79 5.59 -13.47 -4.41
N LYS A 80 6.89 -13.78 -4.35
CA LYS A 80 7.96 -12.84 -4.73
C LYS A 80 7.83 -12.33 -6.17
N GLY A 81 7.41 -13.19 -7.10
CA GLY A 81 7.29 -12.87 -8.52
C GLY A 81 8.64 -12.77 -9.25
N LYS A 82 8.57 -12.43 -10.54
CA LYS A 82 9.73 -12.20 -11.41
C LYS A 82 10.19 -10.76 -11.27
N ILE A 83 11.07 -10.50 -10.29
CA ILE A 83 11.54 -9.14 -9.94
C ILE A 83 12.24 -8.40 -11.09
N ASN A 84 12.70 -9.12 -12.11
CA ASN A 84 13.34 -8.59 -13.31
C ASN A 84 12.45 -8.70 -14.57
N ALA A 85 11.13 -8.80 -14.40
CA ALA A 85 10.19 -8.79 -15.51
C ALA A 85 10.26 -7.49 -16.32
N GLU A 86 9.84 -7.57 -17.58
CA GLU A 86 9.74 -6.39 -18.45
C GLU A 86 8.72 -5.38 -17.91
N VAL A 87 8.99 -4.10 -18.18
CA VAL A 87 8.14 -3.00 -17.73
C VAL A 87 7.41 -2.48 -18.94
N THR A 88 6.07 -2.44 -18.89
CA THR A 88 5.30 -1.78 -19.96
C THR A 88 5.53 -0.27 -19.84
N PRO A 89 6.04 0.41 -20.88
CA PRO A 89 6.30 1.84 -20.83
C PRO A 89 5.03 2.66 -20.59
N VAL A 90 5.16 3.75 -19.83
CA VAL A 90 4.14 4.78 -19.67
C VAL A 90 4.78 6.16 -19.86
N PRO A 91 5.05 6.56 -21.11
CA PRO A 91 5.77 7.80 -21.44
C PRO A 91 5.21 9.06 -20.78
N ALA A 92 3.89 9.14 -20.63
CA ALA A 92 3.19 10.27 -20.02
C ALA A 92 3.54 10.48 -18.54
N LEU A 93 4.00 9.43 -17.86
CA LEU A 93 4.38 9.45 -16.44
C LEU A 93 5.89 9.27 -16.26
N GLY A 94 6.68 9.54 -17.30
CA GLY A 94 8.15 9.43 -17.26
C GLY A 94 8.69 7.99 -17.27
N ILE A 95 7.83 6.96 -17.32
CA ILE A 95 8.26 5.56 -17.39
C ILE A 95 8.63 5.22 -18.83
N LYS A 96 9.91 5.41 -19.18
CA LYS A 96 10.49 5.10 -20.49
C LYS A 96 11.71 4.19 -20.31
N PRO A 97 11.52 2.87 -20.13
CA PRO A 97 12.62 1.93 -19.97
C PRO A 97 13.54 2.00 -21.19
N LYS A 98 14.85 2.18 -20.96
CA LYS A 98 15.88 2.04 -22.01
C LYS A 98 16.04 0.56 -22.39
N ASN A 99 16.67 0.27 -23.53
CA ASN A 99 16.95 -1.10 -23.96
C ASN A 99 17.61 -1.92 -22.83
N GLY A 100 17.01 -3.05 -22.48
CA GLY A 100 17.48 -3.94 -21.41
C GLY A 100 17.06 -3.56 -19.98
N GLN A 101 16.42 -2.41 -19.77
CA GLN A 101 15.86 -2.05 -18.46
C GLN A 101 14.57 -2.84 -18.17
N ASN A 102 14.41 -3.23 -16.91
CA ASN A 102 13.33 -4.07 -16.41
C ASN A 102 12.95 -3.64 -14.99
N TRP A 103 12.02 -4.36 -14.36
CA TRP A 103 11.55 -4.05 -13.01
C TRP A 103 12.63 -4.04 -11.93
N LYS A 104 13.78 -4.70 -12.15
CA LYS A 104 14.90 -4.64 -11.20
C LYS A 104 15.50 -3.24 -11.15
N HIS A 105 15.67 -2.61 -12.31
CA HIS A 105 16.24 -1.27 -12.44
C HIS A 105 15.21 -0.22 -12.02
N ILE A 106 14.00 -0.35 -12.56
CA ILE A 106 12.93 0.62 -12.34
C ILE A 106 12.39 0.55 -10.92
N GLY A 107 12.29 -0.64 -10.34
CA GLY A 107 11.89 -0.87 -8.95
C GLY A 107 12.83 -0.16 -7.98
N TRP A 108 14.15 -0.36 -8.10
CA TRP A 108 15.12 0.34 -7.24
C TRP A 108 15.08 1.87 -7.42
N ASN A 109 15.00 2.34 -8.67
CA ASN A 109 14.87 3.78 -8.93
C ASN A 109 13.64 4.36 -8.24
N PHE A 110 12.49 3.68 -8.31
CA PHE A 110 11.28 4.11 -7.61
C PHE A 110 11.40 4.00 -6.10
N THR A 111 12.02 2.94 -5.56
CA THR A 111 12.29 2.85 -4.12
C THR A 111 13.07 4.07 -3.64
N ILE A 112 14.13 4.49 -4.35
CA ILE A 112 14.96 5.63 -3.95
C ILE A 112 14.21 6.95 -4.14
N VAL A 113 13.68 7.20 -5.33
CA VAL A 113 13.04 8.48 -5.67
C VAL A 113 11.81 8.74 -4.82
N ILE A 114 10.94 7.73 -4.62
CA ILE A 114 9.73 7.88 -3.82
C ILE A 114 10.12 8.07 -2.34
N SER A 115 11.11 7.33 -1.83
CA SER A 115 11.63 7.55 -0.47
C SER A 115 12.16 8.97 -0.26
N LEU A 116 12.89 9.54 -1.23
CA LEU A 116 13.36 10.92 -1.14
C LEU A 116 12.20 11.93 -1.12
N VAL A 117 11.18 11.72 -1.97
CA VAL A 117 9.98 12.57 -1.99
C VAL A 117 9.23 12.46 -0.66
N THR A 118 9.00 11.25 -0.16
CA THR A 118 8.32 11.03 1.13
C THR A 118 9.10 11.64 2.28
N ALA A 119 10.43 11.47 2.33
CA ALA A 119 11.28 12.08 3.34
C ALA A 119 11.23 13.62 3.29
N THR A 120 11.20 14.18 2.08
CA THR A 120 11.07 15.64 1.89
C THR A 120 9.73 16.12 2.43
N VAL A 121 8.62 15.45 2.08
CA VAL A 121 7.29 15.81 2.57
C VAL A 121 7.19 15.66 4.08
N ALA A 122 7.71 14.56 4.64
CA ALA A 122 7.75 14.32 6.08
C ALA A 122 8.57 15.39 6.82
N PHE A 123 9.74 15.74 6.30
CA PHE A 123 10.60 16.80 6.87
C PHE A 123 9.88 18.15 6.95
N PHE A 124 9.12 18.54 5.92
CA PHE A 124 8.36 19.79 5.94
C PHE A 124 7.06 19.71 6.76
N SER A 125 6.58 18.49 7.06
CA SER A 125 5.36 18.28 7.84
C SER A 125 5.64 18.13 9.34
N THR A 126 6.88 17.82 9.71
CA THR A 126 7.31 17.60 11.09
C THR A 126 8.27 18.71 11.53
N PRO A 127 7.81 19.68 12.35
CA PRO A 127 8.59 20.89 12.66
C PRO A 127 9.83 20.63 13.54
N GLU A 128 9.81 19.59 14.38
CA GLU A 128 10.93 19.22 15.25
C GLU A 128 11.15 17.70 15.22
N ILE A 129 12.40 17.27 15.05
CA ILE A 129 12.80 15.86 15.04
C ILE A 129 13.65 15.59 16.28
N ASP A 130 13.14 14.76 17.18
CA ASP A 130 13.91 14.22 18.31
C ASP A 130 14.70 12.98 17.85
N PHE A 131 16.03 13.15 17.74
CA PHE A 131 16.94 12.08 17.31
C PHE A 131 17.08 10.95 18.33
N ASP A 132 16.92 11.23 19.63
CA ASP A 132 16.99 10.21 20.67
C ASP A 132 15.75 9.30 20.61
N LYS A 133 14.57 9.89 20.40
CA LYS A 133 13.33 9.13 20.15
C LYS A 133 13.42 8.31 18.86
N LEU A 134 13.98 8.87 17.79
CA LEU A 134 14.16 8.16 16.52
C LEU A 134 14.99 6.89 16.70
N ILE A 135 16.13 6.97 17.39
CA ILE A 135 17.00 5.81 17.65
C ILE A 135 16.30 4.82 18.58
N ARG A 136 15.68 5.32 19.65
CA ARG A 136 14.99 4.50 20.66
C ARG A 136 13.82 3.71 20.06
N PHE A 137 13.05 4.33 19.16
CA PHE A 137 11.88 3.71 18.54
C PHE A 137 12.17 3.01 17.21
N LEU A 138 13.41 3.06 16.69
CA LEU A 138 13.75 2.41 15.43
C LEU A 138 13.29 0.93 15.35
N PRO A 139 13.47 0.06 16.37
CA PRO A 139 13.01 -1.32 16.28
C PRO A 139 11.49 -1.45 16.13
N ILE A 140 10.72 -0.63 16.85
CA ILE A 140 9.26 -0.67 16.76
C ILE A 140 8.77 -0.03 15.47
N THR A 141 9.41 1.05 14.99
CA THR A 141 9.15 1.66 13.69
C THR A 141 9.29 0.64 12.56
N LEU A 142 10.38 -0.14 12.55
CA LEU A 142 10.58 -1.17 11.52
C LEU A 142 9.48 -2.25 11.57
N ALA A 143 9.07 -2.67 12.77
CA ALA A 143 8.00 -3.66 12.92
C ALA A 143 6.63 -3.12 12.47
N LEU A 144 6.27 -1.90 12.90
CA LEU A 144 5.01 -1.25 12.54
C LEU A 144 4.97 -0.97 11.03
N ALA A 145 6.05 -0.47 10.44
CA ALA A 145 6.14 -0.23 9.00
C ALA A 145 5.99 -1.51 8.18
N LEU A 146 6.57 -2.62 8.65
CA LEU A 146 6.47 -3.91 7.98
C LEU A 146 5.03 -4.42 7.98
N ILE A 147 4.35 -4.33 9.13
CA ILE A 147 2.95 -4.76 9.27
C ILE A 147 2.03 -3.84 8.47
N ASN A 148 2.18 -2.52 8.60
CA ASN A 148 1.33 -1.54 7.94
C ASN A 148 1.35 -1.70 6.43
N SER A 149 2.55 -1.64 5.84
CA SER A 149 2.72 -1.83 4.41
C SER A 149 2.21 -3.19 3.94
N PHE A 150 2.40 -4.27 4.70
CA PHE A 150 1.87 -5.57 4.36
C PHE A 150 0.33 -5.60 4.34
N VAL A 151 -0.30 -5.03 5.37
CA VAL A 151 -1.77 -4.91 5.49
C VAL A 151 -2.33 -4.12 4.33
N GLU A 152 -1.78 -2.93 4.07
CA GLU A 152 -2.28 -2.05 3.02
C GLU A 152 -2.07 -2.64 1.63
N GLU A 153 -0.91 -3.25 1.34
CA GLU A 153 -0.68 -3.97 0.09
C GLU A 153 -1.65 -5.15 -0.07
N THR A 154 -1.91 -5.89 1.01
CA THR A 154 -2.83 -7.03 0.99
C THR A 154 -4.26 -6.60 0.68
N VAL A 155 -4.75 -5.55 1.35
CA VAL A 155 -6.13 -5.09 1.18
C VAL A 155 -6.29 -4.36 -0.15
N THR A 156 -5.49 -3.32 -0.38
CA THR A 156 -5.79 -2.33 -1.44
C THR A 156 -5.17 -2.66 -2.79
N ARG A 157 -4.19 -3.58 -2.85
CA ARG A 157 -3.56 -4.03 -4.10
C ARG A 157 -3.86 -5.49 -4.37
N LEU A 158 -3.38 -6.41 -3.53
CA LEU A 158 -3.57 -7.85 -3.74
C LEU A 158 -5.06 -8.22 -3.76
N GLY A 159 -5.86 -7.72 -2.81
CA GLY A 159 -7.30 -7.92 -2.79
C GLY A 159 -8.01 -7.42 -4.04
N ILE A 160 -7.66 -6.23 -4.52
CA ILE A 160 -8.22 -5.65 -5.75
C ILE A 160 -7.80 -6.46 -6.98
N ILE A 161 -6.51 -6.83 -7.09
CA ILE A 161 -5.99 -7.63 -8.19
C ILE A 161 -6.68 -8.99 -8.22
N VAL A 162 -6.66 -9.74 -7.11
CA VAL A 162 -7.23 -11.09 -7.05
C VAL A 162 -8.74 -11.09 -7.30
N SER A 163 -9.44 -10.04 -6.85
CA SER A 163 -10.90 -9.96 -7.01
C SER A 163 -11.35 -9.54 -8.41
N LEU A 164 -10.50 -8.84 -9.18
CA LEU A 164 -10.84 -8.29 -10.50
C LEU A 164 -10.08 -8.93 -11.68
N LYS A 165 -9.03 -9.71 -11.41
CA LYS A 165 -8.26 -10.39 -12.47
C LYS A 165 -9.17 -11.26 -13.33
N ASP A 166 -8.90 -11.27 -14.63
CA ASP A 166 -9.64 -11.98 -15.69
C ASP A 166 -11.09 -11.51 -15.89
N LYS A 167 -11.56 -10.52 -15.12
CA LYS A 167 -12.86 -9.84 -15.32
C LYS A 167 -12.72 -8.53 -16.08
N ILE A 168 -11.60 -7.82 -15.87
CA ILE A 168 -11.27 -6.56 -16.54
C ILE A 168 -9.78 -6.49 -16.90
N PRO A 169 -9.38 -5.64 -17.86
CA PRO A 169 -7.97 -5.45 -18.21
C PRO A 169 -7.11 -4.91 -17.06
N ASP A 170 -5.86 -5.39 -16.96
CA ASP A 170 -4.89 -5.07 -15.90
C ASP A 170 -4.69 -3.55 -15.68
N LYS A 171 -4.70 -2.76 -16.76
CA LYS A 171 -4.61 -1.30 -16.66
C LYS A 171 -5.70 -0.67 -15.80
N TYR A 172 -6.93 -1.18 -15.87
CA TYR A 172 -8.05 -0.67 -15.09
C TYR A 172 -7.99 -1.18 -13.65
N ILE A 173 -7.48 -2.39 -13.41
CA ILE A 173 -7.23 -2.90 -12.06
C ILE A 173 -6.24 -1.98 -11.33
N ALA A 174 -5.14 -1.60 -11.98
CA ALA A 174 -4.15 -0.69 -11.41
C ALA A 174 -4.75 0.69 -11.10
N ILE A 175 -5.58 1.23 -12.00
CA ILE A 175 -6.27 2.52 -11.79
C ILE A 175 -7.25 2.43 -10.62
N ILE A 176 -8.05 1.37 -10.52
CA ILE A 176 -9.00 1.17 -9.41
C ILE A 176 -8.25 1.08 -8.08
N SER A 177 -7.19 0.25 -8.02
CA SER A 177 -6.36 0.10 -6.83
C SER A 177 -5.75 1.43 -6.38
N GLY A 178 -5.13 2.17 -7.31
CA GLY A 178 -4.59 3.50 -7.03
C GLY A 178 -5.67 4.49 -6.59
N SER A 179 -6.82 4.53 -7.27
CA SER A 179 -7.90 5.47 -6.93
C SER A 179 -8.45 5.22 -5.53
N LEU A 180 -8.72 3.95 -5.18
CA LEU A 180 -9.21 3.59 -3.84
C LEU A 180 -8.20 3.98 -2.77
N PHE A 181 -6.92 3.67 -2.99
CA PHE A 181 -5.87 4.02 -2.05
C PHE A 181 -5.71 5.53 -1.89
N GLY A 182 -5.73 6.29 -2.98
CA GLY A 182 -5.68 7.74 -2.94
C GLY A 182 -6.87 8.35 -2.19
N ILE A 183 -8.09 7.92 -2.47
CA ILE A 183 -9.30 8.48 -1.86
C ILE A 183 -9.29 8.34 -0.33
N VAL A 184 -8.93 7.17 0.19
CA VAL A 184 -8.88 6.96 1.65
C VAL A 184 -7.77 7.78 2.33
N HIS A 185 -6.73 8.16 1.58
CA HIS A 185 -5.65 9.02 2.05
C HIS A 185 -6.00 10.51 2.10
N TYR A 186 -7.23 10.91 1.72
CA TYR A 186 -7.69 12.28 1.98
C TYR A 186 -7.60 12.64 3.47
N TRP A 187 -7.82 11.67 4.37
CA TRP A 187 -7.71 11.82 5.83
C TRP A 187 -6.42 11.25 6.41
N GLY A 188 -5.44 10.88 5.56
CA GLY A 188 -4.17 10.30 5.99
C GLY A 188 -3.08 11.35 6.20
N THR A 189 -1.82 10.88 6.29
CA THR A 189 -0.63 11.72 6.44
C THR A 189 0.39 11.39 5.34
N PRO A 190 0.66 12.30 4.38
CA PRO A 190 0.04 13.62 4.19
C PRO A 190 -1.41 13.52 3.68
N GLY A 191 -2.28 14.41 4.16
CA GLY A 191 -3.71 14.41 3.85
C GLY A 191 -4.12 15.38 2.73
N GLY A 192 -5.44 15.53 2.54
CA GLY A 192 -6.04 16.42 1.57
C GLY A 192 -5.78 16.02 0.11
N PHE A 193 -6.02 16.94 -0.83
CA PHE A 193 -5.89 16.65 -2.26
C PHE A 193 -4.46 16.25 -2.68
N GLY A 194 -3.44 16.83 -2.05
CA GLY A 194 -2.04 16.44 -2.28
C GLY A 194 -1.79 14.98 -1.89
N GLY A 195 -2.26 14.58 -0.70
CA GLY A 195 -2.25 13.19 -0.24
C GLY A 195 -2.94 12.23 -1.20
N VAL A 196 -4.16 12.58 -1.65
CA VAL A 196 -4.92 11.76 -2.61
C VAL A 196 -4.14 11.52 -3.90
N LEU A 197 -3.50 12.55 -4.45
CA LEU A 197 -2.76 12.44 -5.71
C LEU A 197 -1.47 11.61 -5.54
N LEU A 198 -0.71 11.87 -4.48
CA LEU A 198 0.54 11.16 -4.19
C LEU A 198 0.28 9.68 -3.88
N ALA A 199 -0.63 9.40 -2.94
CA ALA A 199 -1.03 8.04 -2.60
C ALA A 199 -1.67 7.36 -3.81
N GLY A 200 -2.53 8.05 -4.56
CA GLY A 200 -3.16 7.48 -5.75
C GLY A 200 -2.17 7.05 -6.84
N PHE A 201 -1.17 7.90 -7.12
CA PHE A 201 -0.08 7.56 -8.03
C PHE A 201 0.75 6.38 -7.51
N LEU A 202 1.12 6.41 -6.22
CA LEU A 202 1.86 5.32 -5.59
C LEU A 202 1.07 4.00 -5.69
N GLY A 203 -0.18 3.97 -5.24
CA GLY A 203 -1.02 2.77 -5.29
C GLY A 203 -1.19 2.22 -6.71
N TRP A 204 -1.35 3.09 -7.71
CA TRP A 204 -1.37 2.68 -9.12
C TRP A 204 -0.06 2.02 -9.56
N LEU A 205 1.08 2.64 -9.24
CA LEU A 205 2.40 2.15 -9.59
C LEU A 205 2.70 0.80 -8.92
N LEU A 206 2.36 0.66 -7.63
CA LEU A 206 2.57 -0.57 -6.87
C LEU A 206 1.66 -1.69 -7.42
N ALA A 207 0.39 -1.42 -7.70
CA ALA A 207 -0.49 -2.40 -8.34
C ALA A 207 0.03 -2.83 -9.73
N LYS A 208 0.51 -1.88 -10.55
CA LYS A 208 1.17 -2.18 -11.82
C LYS A 208 2.38 -3.10 -11.64
N SER A 209 3.20 -2.85 -10.61
CA SER A 209 4.38 -3.70 -10.31
C SER A 209 3.97 -5.15 -10.01
N ILE A 210 2.87 -5.37 -9.29
CA ILE A 210 2.35 -6.71 -8.98
C ILE A 210 1.83 -7.38 -10.26
N LEU A 211 1.07 -6.64 -11.07
CA LEU A 211 0.47 -7.14 -12.30
C LEU A 211 1.52 -7.59 -13.33
N GLU A 212 2.62 -6.87 -13.43
CA GLU A 212 3.70 -7.13 -14.40
C GLU A 212 4.72 -8.16 -13.89
N THR A 213 5.09 -8.11 -12.61
CA THR A 213 6.05 -9.07 -12.04
C THR A 213 5.40 -10.37 -11.56
N LYS A 214 4.07 -10.44 -11.48
CA LYS A 214 3.33 -11.57 -10.89
C LYS A 214 3.78 -11.86 -9.46
N GLY A 215 3.94 -10.80 -8.66
CA GLY A 215 4.37 -10.91 -7.27
C GLY A 215 4.35 -9.59 -6.51
N ILE A 216 4.27 -9.67 -5.18
CA ILE A 216 4.13 -8.52 -4.29
C ILE A 216 5.45 -7.81 -3.95
N PHE A 217 6.60 -8.35 -4.37
CA PHE A 217 7.91 -7.93 -3.86
C PHE A 217 8.18 -6.43 -4.02
N TRP A 218 8.03 -5.87 -5.23
CA TRP A 218 8.30 -4.45 -5.47
C TRP A 218 7.29 -3.55 -4.77
N ALA A 219 6.01 -3.93 -4.82
CA ALA A 219 4.95 -3.20 -4.16
C ALA A 219 5.23 -3.06 -2.65
N TRP A 220 5.51 -4.18 -2.00
CA TRP A 220 5.77 -4.23 -0.57
C TRP A 220 7.08 -3.55 -0.19
N LEU A 221 8.18 -3.77 -0.93
CA LEU A 221 9.47 -3.14 -0.64
C LEU A 221 9.39 -1.62 -0.75
N ILE A 222 8.82 -1.10 -1.84
CA ILE A 222 8.70 0.36 -2.05
C ILE A 222 7.85 0.97 -0.94
N HIS A 223 6.70 0.36 -0.63
CA HIS A 223 5.79 0.86 0.39
C HIS A 223 6.41 0.80 1.80
N PHE A 224 7.02 -0.32 2.16
CA PHE A 224 7.71 -0.50 3.44
C PHE A 224 8.73 0.61 3.70
N CYS A 225 9.53 0.99 2.70
CA CYS A 225 10.47 2.11 2.84
C CYS A 225 9.77 3.45 3.12
N GLN A 226 8.56 3.67 2.60
CA GLN A 226 7.80 4.88 2.89
C GLN A 226 7.28 4.88 4.32
N ASP A 227 6.78 3.74 4.78
CA ASP A 227 6.25 3.61 6.13
C ASP A 227 7.35 3.76 7.20
N ILE A 228 8.58 3.31 6.92
CA ILE A 228 9.73 3.60 7.81
C ILE A 228 9.87 5.11 8.00
N ILE A 229 9.82 5.88 6.91
CA ILE A 229 10.00 7.34 6.94
C ILE A 229 8.84 8.01 7.68
N ILE A 230 7.60 7.66 7.31
CA ILE A 230 6.39 8.28 7.86
C ILE A 230 6.27 7.98 9.37
N ILE A 231 6.44 6.71 9.77
CA ILE A 231 6.34 6.31 11.17
C ILE A 231 7.52 6.86 11.98
N SER A 232 8.72 6.96 11.41
CA SER A 232 9.85 7.65 12.07
C SER A 232 9.53 9.10 12.36
N ALA A 233 8.97 9.83 11.39
CA ALA A 233 8.62 11.24 11.55
C ALA A 233 7.48 11.44 12.57
N LEU A 234 6.53 10.51 12.63
CA LEU A 234 5.47 10.52 13.63
C LEU A 234 6.06 10.32 15.04
N LEU A 235 6.84 9.25 15.26
CA LEU A 235 7.34 8.90 16.60
C LEU A 235 8.49 9.78 17.08
N SER A 236 9.18 10.49 16.19
CA SER A 236 10.21 11.47 16.59
C SER A 236 9.63 12.80 17.04
N SER A 237 8.33 13.04 16.84
CA SER A 237 7.65 14.30 17.17
C SER A 237 6.63 14.20 18.31
N THR A 238 6.41 13.00 18.83
CA THR A 238 5.63 12.71 20.06
C THR A 238 6.54 12.76 21.27
#